data_AF-A0A7X8LIY1-F1
#
_entry.id   AF-A0A7X8LIY1-F1
#
_cell.length_a   1.000
_cell.length_b   1.000
_cell.length_c   1.000
_cell.angle_alpha   90.00
_cell.angle_beta   90.00
_cell.angle_gamma   90.00
#
_symmetry.space_group_name_H-M   'P 1'
#
loop_
_entity.id
_entity.type
_entity.pdbx_description
1 polymer ?
#
loop_
_entity_poly.entity_id
_entity_poly.type
_entity_poly.pdbx_seq_one_letter_code
_entity_poly.pdbx_strand_id
1 'polypeptide(L)'
;MKLVNGIGLVVLAVIGWLFSGGVGVVCAANWVGEGERVQQWGGFGVADRVRISFIEEGLYRVTAAELAVATGWDEAEVVTAIATTNLALSCGGKEVAWLEHEGAMVFYGERNKSIYAPESVYWVTPGVGRAMVWQHNPMPEPFVPQESFPAQHEEQGLVLVSRYAFSTVTNAPFATFDVVKGGPYRSSTHSVELVDVAPGLWQGSVRVAVMSDYNATMPYYEAVAEVGGAEVGRVSWYGEGYHDVTFPYWSTNLNGSTATLRLSDGLPVNMQPLKIRAFYCNNFTFEYQRLYRAVDDMLRCSGTAVTVSGFSCEDVVCVDVSDPLLTQSVGGLSYNYDPQAEEWSVSFVGTISGLYYVCAPHNGTLSAAVRGVSDVDWAASGVAPQYAIIVPPEAWRDDFRAAVAPLAAFRATRGLRTAVIDVEDIYNRYSYGVVDPHAIRDYCAAAYRHGLRYVLLVGGGSLDFKHLKLTTTSTPAALIPTFIAGQVFELDNSGMTVALDAAMADIDGDGLPDIALGRLPTSNVDEVAVVVAKTIAYEAGRARWWPW
;
A
#
# COMPACT_ATOMS: atom_id res chain seq x y z
N MET A 1 37.83 30.14 56.07
CA MET A 1 37.62 29.57 57.41
C MET A 1 36.14 29.24 57.54
N LYS A 2 35.78 27.94 57.38
CA LYS A 2 34.51 27.25 57.76
C LYS A 2 33.19 27.82 57.19
N LEU A 3 32.16 27.07 56.76
CA LEU A 3 31.72 25.66 56.72
C LEU A 3 30.50 25.68 55.72
N VAL A 4 30.38 24.81 54.71
CA VAL A 4 29.57 23.53 54.69
C VAL A 4 28.06 23.79 54.88
N ASN A 5 27.08 23.34 54.10
CA ASN A 5 26.88 22.30 53.08
C ASN A 5 25.51 22.56 52.39
N GLY A 6 25.23 21.91 51.25
CA GLY A 6 23.85 21.64 50.84
C GLY A 6 23.61 21.58 49.33
N ILE A 7 24.08 20.51 48.71
CA ILE A 7 23.89 20.17 47.30
C ILE A 7 22.45 19.70 47.05
N GLY A 8 21.82 20.22 45.99
CA GLY A 8 20.55 19.77 45.44
C GLY A 8 20.37 20.34 44.03
N LEU A 9 20.96 19.66 43.05
CA LEU A 9 20.98 19.98 41.63
C LEU A 9 19.56 20.03 41.04
N VAL A 10 19.14 21.20 40.54
CA VAL A 10 18.15 21.31 39.46
C VAL A 10 18.79 22.20 38.41
N VAL A 11 19.37 21.58 37.38
CA VAL A 11 19.98 22.32 36.26
C VAL A 11 18.90 22.59 35.22
N LEU A 12 18.38 23.81 35.27
CA LEU A 12 17.78 24.51 34.13
C LEU A 12 18.73 25.67 33.79
N ALA A 13 19.49 25.58 32.69
CA ALA A 13 19.94 26.70 31.85
C ALA A 13 20.88 26.19 30.73
N VAL A 14 20.46 26.28 29.47
CA VAL A 14 20.83 27.31 28.46
C VAL A 14 22.34 27.40 28.13
N ILE A 15 22.66 27.20 26.85
CA ILE A 15 23.52 28.02 25.95
C ILE A 15 24.35 27.10 25.03
N GLY A 16 24.16 27.24 23.71
CA GLY A 16 25.01 26.62 22.72
C GLY A 16 24.53 26.75 21.28
N TRP A 17 24.06 27.93 20.87
CA TRP A 17 23.95 28.28 19.46
C TRP A 17 25.33 28.16 18.80
N LEU A 18 25.46 27.27 17.81
CA LEU A 18 26.35 27.38 16.63
C LEU A 18 26.42 26.00 15.93
N PHE A 19 25.37 25.63 15.20
CA PHE A 19 25.47 24.81 13.98
C PHE A 19 24.16 25.01 13.20
N SER A 20 24.11 26.09 12.43
CA SER A 20 23.11 26.31 11.40
C SER A 20 23.40 25.37 10.22
N GLY A 21 22.81 24.18 10.27
CA GLY A 21 22.60 23.31 9.12
C GLY A 21 21.18 22.82 9.23
N GLY A 22 20.28 23.44 8.47
CA GLY A 22 18.85 23.13 8.52
C GLY A 22 18.64 21.64 8.27
N VAL A 23 18.22 20.93 9.32
CA VAL A 23 17.53 19.66 9.15
C VAL A 23 16.18 20.07 8.57
N GLY A 24 16.08 20.03 7.25
CA GLY A 24 14.79 20.02 6.60
C GLY A 24 13.99 18.90 7.26
N VAL A 25 12.85 19.26 7.82
CA VAL A 25 11.82 18.28 8.18
C VAL A 25 11.61 17.46 6.91
N VAL A 26 12.07 16.21 6.92
CA VAL A 26 11.66 15.25 5.90
C VAL A 26 10.19 15.06 6.20
N CYS A 27 9.34 15.81 5.49
CA CYS A 27 7.92 15.50 5.46
C CYS A 27 7.83 14.01 5.10
N ALA A 28 7.17 13.22 5.94
CA ALA A 28 6.70 11.92 5.51
C ALA A 28 5.93 12.19 4.22
N ALA A 29 6.46 11.78 3.08
CA ALA A 29 5.76 11.93 1.83
C ALA A 29 4.53 11.02 1.96
N ASN A 30 3.34 11.62 1.98
CA ASN A 30 2.11 10.86 1.93
C ASN A 30 2.07 10.07 0.59
N TRP A 31 1.18 9.08 0.42
CA TRP A 31 0.79 8.30 -0.79
C TRP A 31 -0.37 8.89 -1.60
N VAL A 32 -0.57 8.54 -2.90
CA VAL A 32 -1.43 9.35 -3.83
C VAL A 32 -2.82 9.53 -3.23
N GLY A 33 -3.17 8.68 -2.28
CA GLY A 33 -4.31 8.83 -1.40
C GLY A 33 -4.10 8.88 0.12
N GLU A 34 -2.89 8.95 0.66
CA GLU A 34 -2.70 9.42 2.05
C GLU A 34 -2.57 10.94 2.01
N GLY A 35 -3.22 11.61 2.94
CA GLY A 35 -3.26 13.06 2.96
C GLY A 35 -4.01 13.54 4.19
N GLU A 36 -4.35 14.81 4.21
CA GLU A 36 -5.28 15.29 5.22
C GLU A 36 -6.58 14.48 5.15
N ARG A 37 -7.18 14.25 6.31
CA ARG A 37 -8.43 13.50 6.47
C ARG A 37 -9.51 13.97 5.48
N VAL A 38 -9.66 15.29 5.33
CA VAL A 38 -10.52 15.90 4.31
C VAL A 38 -9.78 17.04 3.64
N GLN A 39 -9.70 17.01 2.31
CA GLN A 39 -9.21 18.15 1.55
C GLN A 39 -10.39 19.02 1.13
N GLN A 40 -10.37 20.31 1.49
CA GLN A 40 -11.42 21.24 1.07
C GLN A 40 -11.47 21.38 -0.46
N TRP A 41 -12.67 21.31 -1.04
CA TRP A 41 -12.86 21.49 -2.47
C TRP A 41 -12.46 22.89 -2.93
N GLY A 42 -11.55 22.96 -3.91
CA GLY A 42 -11.08 24.20 -4.52
C GLY A 42 -11.40 24.33 -6.02
N GLY A 43 -12.11 23.36 -6.60
CA GLY A 43 -12.44 23.33 -8.03
C GLY A 43 -13.58 24.28 -8.42
N PHE A 44 -13.79 24.45 -9.73
CA PHE A 44 -14.95 25.18 -10.24
C PHE A 44 -16.21 24.33 -10.14
N GLY A 45 -17.28 24.90 -9.58
CA GLY A 45 -18.53 24.16 -9.36
C GLY A 45 -18.39 23.16 -8.21
N VAL A 46 -19.12 22.05 -8.28
CA VAL A 46 -19.02 20.93 -7.34
C VAL A 46 -18.22 19.79 -7.96
N ALA A 47 -17.60 18.96 -7.13
CA ALA A 47 -16.93 17.75 -7.59
C ALA A 47 -17.92 16.75 -8.21
N ASP A 48 -17.47 15.97 -9.19
CA ASP A 48 -18.29 14.94 -9.84
C ASP A 48 -18.42 13.69 -8.95
N ARG A 49 -17.35 13.37 -8.20
CA ARG A 49 -17.27 12.22 -7.29
C ARG A 49 -16.25 12.44 -6.19
N VAL A 50 -16.23 11.54 -5.22
CA VAL A 50 -15.25 11.54 -4.11
C VAL A 50 -14.33 10.35 -4.22
N ARG A 51 -13.04 10.62 -4.15
CA ARG A 51 -12.00 9.64 -3.89
C ARG A 51 -11.85 9.44 -2.39
N ILE A 52 -12.02 8.20 -1.94
CA ILE A 52 -11.63 7.75 -0.59
C ILE A 52 -10.40 6.87 -0.74
N SER A 53 -9.38 7.11 0.07
CA SER A 53 -8.12 6.37 -0.03
C SER A 53 -7.41 6.16 1.29
N PHE A 54 -6.78 4.99 1.41
CA PHE A 54 -6.20 4.47 2.64
C PHE A 54 -5.26 3.29 2.34
N ILE A 55 -4.39 2.90 3.28
CA ILE A 55 -3.45 1.77 3.12
C ILE A 55 -3.85 0.55 3.95
N GLU A 56 -4.45 0.78 5.10
CA GLU A 56 -4.81 -0.27 6.05
C GLU A 56 -6.12 -0.97 5.65
N GLU A 57 -6.28 -2.21 6.10
CA GLU A 57 -7.52 -2.95 5.90
C GLU A 57 -8.37 -2.79 7.17
N GLY A 58 -9.65 -2.49 7.03
CA GLY A 58 -10.53 -2.34 8.18
C GLY A 58 -11.85 -1.66 7.86
N LEU A 59 -12.58 -1.28 8.91
CA LEU A 59 -13.80 -0.47 8.76
C LEU A 59 -13.46 1.01 8.75
N TYR A 60 -14.05 1.73 7.81
CA TYR A 60 -13.92 3.17 7.63
C TYR A 60 -15.26 3.83 7.82
N ARG A 61 -15.26 4.99 8.48
CA ARG A 61 -16.43 5.86 8.64
C ARG A 61 -16.20 7.16 7.86
N VAL A 62 -17.16 7.61 7.07
CA VAL A 62 -17.11 8.90 6.35
C VAL A 62 -18.44 9.61 6.51
N THR A 63 -18.41 10.82 7.08
CA THR A 63 -19.61 11.59 7.43
C THR A 63 -20.11 12.45 6.27
N ALA A 64 -21.38 12.86 6.33
CA ALA A 64 -21.94 13.82 5.36
C ALA A 64 -21.15 15.15 5.30
N ALA A 65 -20.73 15.67 6.45
CA ALA A 65 -19.95 16.91 6.54
C ALA A 65 -18.59 16.79 5.84
N GLU A 66 -17.89 15.67 6.00
CA GLU A 66 -16.61 15.43 5.32
C GLU A 66 -16.81 15.36 3.80
N LEU A 67 -17.85 14.67 3.32
CA LEU A 67 -18.18 14.63 1.89
C LEU A 67 -18.54 16.02 1.34
N ALA A 68 -19.36 16.79 2.06
CA ALA A 68 -19.74 18.15 1.67
C ALA A 68 -18.54 19.08 1.56
N VAL A 69 -17.62 19.06 2.54
CA VAL A 69 -16.38 19.85 2.51
C VAL A 69 -15.47 19.41 1.36
N ALA A 70 -15.36 18.09 1.10
CA ALA A 70 -14.51 17.54 0.05
C ALA A 70 -14.99 17.85 -1.37
N THR A 71 -16.29 18.11 -1.56
CA THR A 71 -16.92 18.20 -2.89
C THR A 71 -17.58 19.53 -3.20
N GLY A 72 -17.92 20.31 -2.18
CA GLY A 72 -18.86 21.43 -2.29
C GLY A 72 -20.32 21.02 -2.46
N TRP A 73 -20.69 19.75 -2.27
CA TRP A 73 -22.09 19.30 -2.23
C TRP A 73 -22.84 19.91 -1.03
N ASP A 74 -24.15 20.08 -1.15
CA ASP A 74 -24.98 20.55 -0.03
C ASP A 74 -25.05 19.47 1.07
N GLU A 75 -24.66 19.82 2.29
CA GLU A 75 -24.59 18.88 3.40
C GLU A 75 -25.95 18.24 3.74
N ALA A 76 -27.05 18.99 3.65
CA ALA A 76 -28.38 18.46 3.96
C ALA A 76 -28.86 17.46 2.90
N GLU A 77 -28.51 17.70 1.63
CA GLU A 77 -28.73 16.74 0.55
C GLU A 77 -27.88 15.48 0.75
N VAL A 78 -26.61 15.61 1.16
CA VAL A 78 -25.74 14.46 1.45
C VAL A 78 -26.25 13.64 2.64
N VAL A 79 -26.68 14.28 3.72
CA VAL A 79 -27.32 13.57 4.86
C VAL A 79 -28.53 12.76 4.39
N THR A 80 -29.37 13.36 3.55
CA THR A 80 -30.55 12.67 2.99
C THR A 80 -30.13 11.52 2.07
N ALA A 81 -29.10 11.70 1.26
CA ALA A 81 -28.57 10.66 0.39
C ALA A 81 -28.00 9.49 1.19
N ILE A 82 -27.29 9.75 2.30
CA ILE A 82 -26.82 8.70 3.20
C ILE A 82 -28.01 7.94 3.82
N ALA A 83 -28.99 8.65 4.39
CA ALA A 83 -30.15 8.04 5.03
C ALA A 83 -31.02 7.18 4.08
N THR A 84 -30.95 7.46 2.77
CA THR A 84 -31.70 6.72 1.73
C THR A 84 -30.83 5.79 0.90
N THR A 85 -29.56 5.61 1.28
CA THR A 85 -28.56 4.82 0.54
C THR A 85 -28.45 5.26 -0.93
N ASN A 86 -28.55 6.56 -1.21
CA ASN A 86 -28.43 7.16 -2.53
C ASN A 86 -27.03 7.77 -2.77
N LEU A 87 -26.01 7.08 -2.26
CA LEU A 87 -24.60 7.26 -2.61
C LEU A 87 -24.00 5.90 -2.98
N ALA A 88 -23.55 5.76 -4.22
CA ALA A 88 -22.90 4.55 -4.70
C ALA A 88 -21.42 4.54 -4.32
N LEU A 89 -20.99 3.48 -3.64
CA LEU A 89 -19.60 3.22 -3.31
C LEU A 89 -19.05 2.14 -4.25
N SER A 90 -17.84 2.33 -4.78
CA SER A 90 -17.20 1.34 -5.65
C SER A 90 -15.70 1.25 -5.44
N CYS A 91 -15.13 0.06 -5.71
CA CYS A 91 -13.70 -0.20 -5.72
C CYS A 91 -13.35 -1.08 -6.93
N GLY A 92 -12.34 -0.67 -7.71
CA GLY A 92 -11.96 -1.39 -8.94
C GLY A 92 -13.11 -1.58 -9.94
N GLY A 93 -14.03 -0.60 -10.01
CA GLY A 93 -15.21 -0.64 -10.87
C GLY A 93 -16.35 -1.57 -10.39
N LYS A 94 -16.24 -2.16 -9.20
CA LYS A 94 -17.26 -3.02 -8.60
C LYS A 94 -17.97 -2.29 -7.47
N GLU A 95 -19.28 -2.51 -7.33
CA GLU A 95 -20.07 -1.97 -6.22
C GLU A 95 -19.58 -2.52 -4.88
N VAL A 96 -19.63 -1.67 -3.86
CA VAL A 96 -19.28 -1.99 -2.47
C VAL A 96 -20.49 -1.70 -1.59
N ALA A 97 -20.84 -2.67 -0.74
CA ALA A 97 -21.88 -2.51 0.26
C ALA A 97 -21.39 -1.66 1.43
N TRP A 98 -22.25 -0.76 1.93
CA TRP A 98 -21.96 0.08 3.08
C TRP A 98 -23.17 0.20 4.02
N LEU A 99 -22.91 0.50 5.28
CA LEU A 99 -23.88 0.65 6.36
C LEU A 99 -24.07 2.13 6.68
N GLU A 100 -25.31 2.57 6.80
CA GLU A 100 -25.61 3.88 7.39
C GLU A 100 -25.49 3.78 8.91
N HIS A 101 -24.70 4.68 9.51
CA HIS A 101 -24.54 4.79 10.96
C HIS A 101 -24.44 6.26 11.38
N GLU A 102 -25.51 6.77 11.99
CA GLU A 102 -25.60 8.15 12.51
C GLU A 102 -25.23 9.22 11.46
N GLY A 103 -25.80 9.13 10.26
CA GLY A 103 -25.53 10.08 9.18
C GLY A 103 -24.14 9.96 8.55
N ALA A 104 -23.46 8.84 8.77
CA ALA A 104 -22.20 8.49 8.12
C ALA A 104 -22.32 7.18 7.32
N MET A 105 -21.47 7.06 6.31
CA MET A 105 -21.23 5.81 5.61
C MET A 105 -20.15 5.03 6.36
N VAL A 106 -20.46 3.78 6.75
CA VAL A 106 -19.49 2.83 7.30
C VAL A 106 -19.29 1.70 6.29
N PHE A 107 -18.05 1.44 5.89
CA PHE A 107 -17.76 0.39 4.90
C PHE A 107 -16.46 -0.34 5.22
N TYR A 108 -16.32 -1.55 4.68
CA TYR A 108 -15.08 -2.31 4.78
C TYR A 108 -14.13 -2.00 3.63
N GLY A 109 -12.93 -1.58 3.96
CA GLY A 109 -11.84 -1.34 3.03
C GLY A 109 -10.85 -2.50 3.03
N GLU A 110 -10.66 -3.15 1.88
CA GLU A 110 -9.59 -4.15 1.70
C GLU A 110 -8.29 -3.44 1.33
N ARG A 111 -7.15 -3.95 1.80
CA ARG A 111 -5.82 -3.46 1.39
C ARG A 111 -5.54 -3.77 -0.09
N ASN A 112 -4.93 -2.82 -0.78
CA ASN A 112 -4.53 -2.99 -2.17
C ASN A 112 -3.36 -3.98 -2.31
N LYS A 113 -3.48 -4.87 -3.31
CA LYS A 113 -2.48 -5.89 -3.64
C LYS A 113 -1.55 -5.47 -4.79
N SER A 114 -1.71 -4.26 -5.31
CA SER A 114 -0.84 -3.70 -6.35
C SER A 114 0.62 -3.69 -5.90
N ILE A 115 1.54 -3.92 -6.85
CA ILE A 115 2.98 -3.73 -6.62
C ILE A 115 3.38 -2.26 -6.76
N TYR A 116 2.55 -1.45 -7.42
CA TYR A 116 2.82 -0.04 -7.75
C TYR A 116 2.21 0.95 -6.76
N ALA A 117 1.19 0.54 -6.01
CA ALA A 117 0.44 1.40 -5.11
C ALA A 117 0.22 0.69 -3.77
N PRO A 118 0.58 1.31 -2.63
CA PRO A 118 0.18 0.81 -1.33
C PRO A 118 -1.28 1.16 -0.99
N GLU A 119 -1.82 2.26 -1.54
CA GLU A 119 -3.18 2.71 -1.22
C GLU A 119 -4.26 1.95 -1.99
N SER A 120 -5.36 1.67 -1.30
CA SER A 120 -6.65 1.33 -1.87
C SER A 120 -7.40 2.60 -2.25
N VAL A 121 -8.21 2.51 -3.30
CA VAL A 121 -9.02 3.64 -3.79
C VAL A 121 -10.46 3.21 -3.98
N TYR A 122 -11.35 3.92 -3.29
CA TYR A 122 -12.78 3.77 -3.34
C TYR A 122 -13.40 5.05 -3.86
N TRP A 123 -14.50 4.93 -4.61
CA TRP A 123 -15.21 6.07 -5.20
C TRP A 123 -16.62 6.18 -4.65
N VAL A 124 -16.98 7.34 -4.12
CA VAL A 124 -18.37 7.70 -3.81
C VAL A 124 -18.92 8.57 -4.93
N THR A 125 -20.07 8.18 -5.45
CA THR A 125 -20.77 8.89 -6.53
C THR A 125 -22.24 9.08 -6.17
N PRO A 126 -22.86 10.22 -6.49
CA PRO A 126 -24.30 10.38 -6.32
C PRO A 126 -25.07 9.35 -7.15
N GLY A 127 -26.00 8.63 -6.54
CA GLY A 127 -26.79 7.58 -7.20
C GLY A 127 -27.08 6.40 -6.29
N VAL A 128 -27.88 5.45 -6.78
CA VAL A 128 -28.34 4.31 -5.99
C VAL A 128 -27.14 3.50 -5.49
N GLY A 129 -26.95 3.49 -4.17
CA GLY A 129 -25.93 2.71 -3.51
C GLY A 129 -26.40 1.32 -3.08
N ARG A 130 -25.48 0.55 -2.52
CA ARG A 130 -25.75 -0.79 -2.02
C ARG A 130 -25.65 -0.80 -0.50
N ALA A 131 -26.79 -0.98 0.17
CA ALA A 131 -26.82 -1.16 1.61
C ALA A 131 -26.30 -2.55 1.99
N MET A 132 -25.59 -2.66 3.11
CA MET A 132 -25.28 -3.95 3.73
C MET A 132 -26.58 -4.70 4.05
N VAL A 133 -26.61 -6.00 3.74
CA VAL A 133 -27.75 -6.85 4.09
C VAL A 133 -27.67 -7.21 5.57
N TRP A 134 -28.80 -7.19 6.27
CA TRP A 134 -28.87 -7.60 7.67
C TRP A 134 -29.00 -9.12 7.80
N GLN A 135 -28.01 -9.76 8.43
CA GLN A 135 -28.09 -11.14 8.87
C GLN A 135 -28.77 -11.20 10.24
N HIS A 136 -29.80 -12.04 10.38
CA HIS A 136 -30.42 -12.29 11.68
C HIS A 136 -30.05 -13.70 12.16
N ASN A 137 -29.06 -13.77 13.05
CA ASN A 137 -28.59 -15.02 13.63
C ASN A 137 -29.04 -15.06 15.11
N PRO A 138 -30.13 -15.76 15.45
CA PRO A 138 -30.61 -15.80 16.82
C PRO A 138 -29.62 -16.52 17.73
N MET A 139 -29.41 -15.99 18.93
CA MET A 139 -28.51 -16.59 19.93
C MET A 139 -29.05 -17.96 20.38
N PRO A 140 -28.25 -19.05 20.31
CA PRO A 140 -28.67 -20.36 20.81
C PRO A 140 -28.70 -20.38 22.34
N GLU A 141 -29.54 -21.26 22.90
CA GLU A 141 -29.64 -21.53 24.33
C GLU A 141 -29.27 -23.01 24.61
N PRO A 142 -28.17 -23.33 25.32
CA PRO A 142 -27.21 -22.40 25.92
C PRO A 142 -26.21 -21.81 24.89
N PHE A 143 -25.78 -20.57 25.11
CA PHE A 143 -24.68 -19.95 24.38
C PHE A 143 -23.35 -20.22 25.09
N VAL A 144 -22.41 -20.86 24.39
CA VAL A 144 -21.06 -21.16 24.90
C VAL A 144 -20.04 -20.51 23.96
N PRO A 145 -19.46 -19.36 24.33
CA PRO A 145 -18.51 -18.69 23.46
C PRO A 145 -17.19 -19.46 23.36
N GLN A 146 -16.54 -19.34 22.22
CA GLN A 146 -15.17 -19.79 22.02
C GLN A 146 -14.21 -18.87 22.78
N GLU A 147 -13.16 -19.45 23.37
CA GLU A 147 -12.17 -18.67 24.14
C GLU A 147 -11.18 -17.92 23.24
N SER A 148 -10.85 -18.51 22.08
CA SER A 148 -9.87 -17.98 21.13
C SER A 148 -10.18 -18.42 19.70
N PHE A 149 -9.48 -17.81 18.74
CA PHE A 149 -9.59 -18.12 17.33
C PHE A 149 -8.21 -18.10 16.64
N PRO A 150 -8.05 -18.81 15.51
CA PRO A 150 -6.86 -18.71 14.68
C PRO A 150 -6.70 -17.29 14.11
N ALA A 151 -5.56 -16.66 14.36
CA ALA A 151 -5.17 -15.36 13.83
C ALA A 151 -3.84 -15.47 13.07
N GLN A 152 -3.56 -14.49 12.21
CA GLN A 152 -2.35 -14.42 11.40
C GLN A 152 -1.59 -13.12 11.63
N HIS A 153 -0.27 -13.20 11.64
CA HIS A 153 0.66 -12.06 11.56
C HIS A 153 1.60 -12.28 10.39
N GLU A 154 1.64 -11.38 9.42
CA GLU A 154 2.49 -11.46 8.23
C GLU A 154 3.54 -10.35 8.21
N GLU A 155 4.77 -10.72 7.85
CA GLU A 155 5.86 -9.79 7.58
C GLU A 155 6.43 -10.04 6.19
N GLN A 156 6.66 -8.95 5.45
CA GLN A 156 7.29 -8.99 4.13
C GLN A 156 8.58 -8.19 4.15
N GLY A 157 9.61 -8.73 3.52
CA GLY A 157 10.86 -8.01 3.34
C GLY A 157 10.72 -6.86 2.36
N LEU A 158 11.39 -5.74 2.65
CA LEU A 158 11.26 -4.49 1.88
C LEU A 158 12.38 -4.33 0.84
N VAL A 159 13.35 -5.24 0.81
CA VAL A 159 14.48 -5.20 -0.11
C VAL A 159 14.08 -5.71 -1.48
N LEU A 160 13.79 -4.77 -2.38
CA LEU A 160 13.61 -5.09 -3.79
C LEU A 160 14.91 -5.56 -4.42
N VAL A 161 14.90 -6.76 -4.98
CA VAL A 161 16.03 -7.35 -5.69
C VAL A 161 15.62 -7.64 -7.14
N SER A 162 16.39 -7.08 -8.08
CA SER A 162 16.36 -7.49 -9.48
C SER A 162 17.28 -8.68 -9.63
N ARG A 163 16.69 -9.86 -9.81
CA ARG A 163 17.42 -11.11 -9.89
C ARG A 163 17.86 -11.38 -11.32
N TYR A 164 19.11 -11.85 -11.48
CA TYR A 164 19.58 -12.46 -12.72
C TYR A 164 19.05 -13.90 -12.75
N ALA A 165 18.01 -14.13 -13.55
CA ALA A 165 17.36 -15.42 -13.71
C ALA A 165 17.81 -16.08 -15.02
N PHE A 166 17.79 -17.40 -15.13
CA PHE A 166 17.97 -18.06 -16.44
C PHE A 166 16.72 -18.86 -16.84
N SER A 167 15.87 -19.17 -15.86
CA SER A 167 14.68 -20.02 -16.05
C SER A 167 13.39 -19.43 -15.48
N THR A 168 13.45 -18.38 -14.65
CA THR A 168 12.28 -17.79 -13.98
C THR A 168 12.23 -16.27 -14.14
N VAL A 169 12.14 -15.80 -15.39
CA VAL A 169 11.96 -14.36 -15.68
C VAL A 169 10.60 -13.89 -15.15
N THR A 170 10.59 -12.80 -14.37
CA THR A 170 9.38 -12.22 -13.78
C THR A 170 9.13 -10.79 -14.24
N ASN A 171 7.86 -10.42 -14.29
CA ASN A 171 7.41 -9.05 -14.57
C ASN A 171 7.33 -8.17 -13.31
N ALA A 172 7.84 -8.66 -12.17
CA ALA A 172 7.87 -7.93 -10.91
C ALA A 172 9.17 -8.25 -10.14
N PRO A 173 9.79 -7.26 -9.47
CA PRO A 173 10.89 -7.52 -8.56
C PRO A 173 10.43 -8.34 -7.37
N PHE A 174 11.36 -9.06 -6.75
CA PHE A 174 11.10 -9.75 -5.50
C PHE A 174 11.38 -8.82 -4.33
N ALA A 175 10.46 -8.75 -3.38
CA ALA A 175 10.69 -8.10 -2.09
C ALA A 175 11.25 -9.15 -1.12
N THR A 176 12.38 -8.84 -0.49
CA THR A 176 13.11 -9.77 0.40
C THR A 176 13.55 -9.07 1.67
N PHE A 177 13.79 -9.85 2.71
CA PHE A 177 14.62 -9.43 3.83
C PHE A 177 16.10 -9.47 3.40
N ASP A 178 17.01 -9.49 4.37
CA ASP A 178 18.43 -9.70 4.11
C ASP A 178 18.71 -11.09 3.53
N VAL A 179 19.75 -11.16 2.68
CA VAL A 179 20.21 -12.40 2.08
C VAL A 179 20.85 -13.33 3.12
N VAL A 180 20.37 -14.57 3.19
CA VAL A 180 21.00 -15.65 3.93
C VAL A 180 22.08 -16.25 3.02
N LYS A 181 23.37 -16.12 3.38
CA LYS A 181 24.47 -16.69 2.57
C LYS A 181 25.05 -17.94 3.22
N GLY A 182 25.70 -18.80 2.44
CA GLY A 182 26.25 -20.05 2.97
C GLY A 182 27.43 -19.87 3.94
N GLY A 183 27.66 -20.88 4.78
CA GLY A 183 28.77 -20.97 5.76
C GLY A 183 28.37 -20.83 7.23
N PRO A 184 29.31 -20.97 8.20
CA PRO A 184 29.00 -21.20 9.62
C PRO A 184 28.36 -20.03 10.38
N TYR A 185 28.15 -18.87 9.75
CA TYR A 185 27.77 -17.63 10.45
C TYR A 185 26.76 -16.76 9.69
N ARG A 186 25.78 -17.33 8.98
CA ARG A 186 24.76 -16.49 8.35
C ARG A 186 23.38 -17.12 8.46
N SER A 187 22.62 -16.51 9.35
CA SER A 187 21.19 -16.69 9.54
C SER A 187 20.51 -15.34 9.45
N SER A 188 19.24 -15.31 9.05
CA SER A 188 18.37 -14.15 9.30
C SER A 188 17.49 -14.46 10.50
N THR A 189 17.30 -13.47 11.37
CA THR A 189 16.42 -13.60 12.55
C THR A 189 15.44 -12.45 12.52
N HIS A 190 14.15 -12.77 12.70
CA HIS A 190 13.05 -11.81 12.70
C HIS A 190 12.19 -12.07 13.92
N SER A 191 11.93 -11.02 14.72
CA SER A 191 11.08 -11.08 15.90
C SER A 191 9.88 -10.18 15.71
N VAL A 192 8.70 -10.67 16.08
CA VAL A 192 7.42 -9.95 15.99
C VAL A 192 6.63 -10.10 17.29
N GLU A 193 5.84 -9.10 17.63
CA GLU A 193 4.91 -9.16 18.76
C GLU A 193 3.53 -9.60 18.26
N LEU A 194 3.09 -10.77 18.73
CA LEU A 194 1.76 -11.28 18.44
C LEU A 194 0.74 -10.69 19.43
N VAL A 195 -0.36 -10.17 18.90
CA VAL A 195 -1.38 -9.46 19.70
C VAL A 195 -2.31 -10.48 20.38
N ASP A 196 -2.54 -10.30 21.69
CA ASP A 196 -3.48 -11.08 22.52
C ASP A 196 -3.38 -12.61 22.35
N VAL A 197 -2.17 -13.14 22.41
CA VAL A 197 -1.92 -14.59 22.32
C VAL A 197 -2.70 -15.36 23.40
N ALA A 198 -3.45 -16.37 22.98
CA ALA A 198 -4.23 -17.21 23.87
C ALA A 198 -3.30 -18.00 24.83
N PRO A 199 -3.66 -18.11 26.13
CA PRO A 199 -2.89 -18.88 27.08
C PRO A 199 -3.01 -20.39 26.81
N GLY A 200 -2.14 -21.17 27.44
CA GLY A 200 -2.18 -22.63 27.39
C GLY A 200 -1.41 -23.24 26.21
N LEU A 201 -1.61 -24.54 26.01
CA LEU A 201 -0.92 -25.32 24.99
C LEU A 201 -1.76 -25.40 23.72
N TRP A 202 -1.24 -24.87 22.63
CA TRP A 202 -1.83 -24.96 21.30
C TRP A 202 -0.74 -25.10 20.25
N GLN A 203 -1.11 -25.59 19.06
CA GLN A 203 -0.22 -25.71 17.91
C GLN A 203 -0.57 -24.63 16.89
N GLY A 204 0.44 -23.87 16.48
CA GLY A 204 0.37 -22.88 15.40
C GLY A 204 1.19 -23.32 14.19
N SER A 205 1.32 -22.43 13.21
CA SER A 205 2.14 -22.67 12.02
C SER A 205 2.93 -21.43 11.63
N VAL A 206 4.16 -21.61 11.12
CA VAL A 206 4.93 -20.55 10.48
C VAL A 206 5.11 -20.90 9.02
N ARG A 207 4.53 -20.08 8.14
CA ARG A 207 4.72 -20.14 6.69
C ARG A 207 5.90 -19.25 6.33
N VAL A 208 6.82 -19.74 5.50
CA VAL A 208 8.02 -19.03 5.09
C VAL A 208 8.19 -19.15 3.58
N ALA A 209 8.35 -18.02 2.91
CA ALA A 209 8.75 -17.98 1.50
C ALA A 209 10.26 -17.75 1.39
N VAL A 210 10.96 -18.66 0.72
CA VAL A 210 12.40 -18.56 0.42
C VAL A 210 12.69 -18.65 -1.06
N MET A 211 13.73 -17.96 -1.51
CA MET A 211 14.11 -17.90 -2.93
C MET A 211 15.62 -17.96 -3.11
N SER A 212 16.12 -18.74 -4.06
CA SER A 212 17.56 -18.78 -4.40
C SER A 212 18.08 -17.43 -4.92
N ASP A 213 19.29 -17.00 -4.52
CA ASP A 213 19.93 -15.74 -4.96
C ASP A 213 20.45 -15.81 -6.40
N TYR A 214 21.41 -16.68 -6.65
CA TYR A 214 22.14 -16.75 -7.92
C TYR A 214 22.29 -18.18 -8.42
N ASN A 215 22.18 -18.39 -9.75
CA ASN A 215 22.44 -19.68 -10.38
C ASN A 215 23.87 -19.71 -10.96
N ALA A 216 24.73 -20.53 -10.36
CA ALA A 216 25.84 -21.12 -11.09
C ALA A 216 25.66 -22.64 -11.03
N THR A 217 25.38 -23.29 -12.18
CA THR A 217 25.44 -24.76 -12.38
C THR A 217 25.01 -25.61 -11.16
N MET A 218 23.69 -25.76 -10.98
CA MET A 218 23.05 -26.71 -10.04
C MET A 218 23.54 -26.70 -8.58
N PRO A 219 23.44 -25.56 -7.86
CA PRO A 219 23.63 -25.54 -6.41
C PRO A 219 22.49 -26.27 -5.70
N TYR A 220 22.82 -27.01 -4.64
CA TYR A 220 21.87 -27.55 -3.67
C TYR A 220 21.73 -26.55 -2.52
N TYR A 221 20.49 -26.32 -2.08
CA TYR A 221 20.15 -25.44 -0.97
C TYR A 221 19.45 -26.22 0.12
N GLU A 222 19.65 -25.81 1.37
CA GLU A 222 18.88 -26.27 2.52
C GLU A 222 18.64 -25.10 3.47
N ALA A 223 17.38 -24.73 3.68
CA ALA A 223 16.98 -23.73 4.65
C ALA A 223 16.39 -24.42 5.89
N VAL A 224 16.94 -24.10 7.06
CA VAL A 224 16.48 -24.59 8.38
C VAL A 224 15.70 -23.47 9.06
N ALA A 225 14.47 -23.77 9.48
CA ALA A 225 13.62 -22.85 10.21
C ALA A 225 13.59 -23.19 11.71
N GLU A 226 13.84 -22.18 12.54
CA GLU A 226 13.74 -22.26 14.00
C GLU A 226 12.71 -21.25 14.52
N VAL A 227 11.87 -21.65 15.48
CA VAL A 227 10.96 -20.76 16.21
C VAL A 227 11.32 -20.79 17.69
N GLY A 228 11.64 -19.62 18.25
CA GLY A 228 12.06 -19.50 19.66
C GLY A 228 13.35 -20.28 19.98
N GLY A 229 14.19 -20.51 18.98
CA GLY A 229 15.44 -21.26 19.11
C GLY A 229 15.31 -22.78 18.99
N ALA A 230 14.11 -23.33 18.72
CA ALA A 230 13.93 -24.74 18.41
C ALA A 230 13.68 -24.94 16.91
N GLU A 231 14.33 -25.93 16.30
CA GLU A 231 14.12 -26.30 14.91
C GLU A 231 12.70 -26.83 14.70
N VAL A 232 11.95 -26.20 13.79
CA VAL A 232 10.57 -26.57 13.44
C VAL A 232 10.48 -27.29 12.09
N GLY A 233 11.50 -27.14 11.23
CA GLY A 233 11.59 -27.88 9.99
C GLY A 233 12.68 -27.40 9.04
N ARG A 234 12.77 -28.07 7.89
CA ARG A 234 13.75 -27.83 6.82
C ARG A 234 13.10 -27.89 5.45
N VAL A 235 13.63 -27.13 4.51
CA VAL A 235 13.31 -27.21 3.08
C VAL A 235 14.59 -27.27 2.26
N SER A 236 14.63 -28.16 1.28
CA SER A 236 15.80 -28.35 0.41
C SER A 236 15.38 -28.36 -1.06
N TRP A 237 16.21 -27.79 -1.93
CA TRP A 237 15.94 -27.72 -3.37
C TRP A 237 17.22 -27.63 -4.20
N TYR A 238 17.08 -27.84 -5.51
CA TYR A 238 18.17 -27.72 -6.48
C TYR A 238 17.88 -26.57 -7.45
N GLY A 239 18.93 -25.80 -7.75
CA GLY A 239 18.86 -24.75 -8.76
C GLY A 239 17.97 -23.57 -8.39
N GLU A 240 17.56 -22.84 -9.41
CA GLU A 240 16.72 -21.65 -9.28
C GLU A 240 15.29 -22.02 -8.86
N GLY A 241 14.82 -21.45 -7.74
CA GLY A 241 13.48 -21.76 -7.22
C GLY A 241 12.96 -20.77 -6.18
N TYR A 242 11.62 -20.68 -6.13
CA TYR A 242 10.83 -20.02 -5.07
C TYR A 242 10.06 -21.10 -4.33
N HIS A 243 10.21 -21.15 -3.02
CA HIS A 243 9.63 -22.18 -2.16
C HIS A 243 8.82 -21.53 -1.06
N ASP A 244 7.60 -21.99 -0.89
CA ASP A 244 6.67 -21.50 0.11
C ASP A 244 6.26 -22.71 0.96
N VAL A 245 6.72 -22.73 2.21
CA VAL A 245 6.66 -23.89 3.09
C VAL A 245 6.11 -23.52 4.46
N THR A 246 5.30 -24.41 5.03
CA THR A 246 4.68 -24.22 6.34
C THR A 246 5.22 -25.25 7.34
N PHE A 247 5.64 -24.78 8.51
CA PHE A 247 6.14 -25.61 9.60
C PHE A 247 5.27 -25.44 10.85
N PRO A 248 4.87 -26.54 11.52
CA PRO A 248 4.14 -26.44 12.78
C PRO A 248 5.06 -26.02 13.93
N TYR A 249 4.53 -25.27 14.88
CA TYR A 249 5.22 -24.96 16.14
C TYR A 249 4.24 -25.02 17.32
N TRP A 250 4.75 -25.20 18.54
CA TRP A 250 3.94 -25.20 19.76
C TRP A 250 3.97 -23.82 20.42
N SER A 251 2.91 -23.44 21.13
CA SER A 251 2.85 -22.18 21.88
C SER A 251 4.04 -21.99 22.85
N THR A 252 4.64 -23.08 23.33
CA THR A 252 5.85 -23.08 24.17
C THR A 252 7.13 -22.65 23.45
N ASN A 253 7.11 -22.56 22.12
CA ASN A 253 8.18 -21.95 21.32
C ASN A 253 8.16 -20.42 21.39
N LEU A 254 7.06 -19.80 21.84
CA LEU A 254 6.97 -18.35 21.98
C LEU A 254 7.58 -17.90 23.32
N ASN A 255 8.10 -16.67 23.34
CA ASN A 255 8.49 -16.02 24.59
C ASN A 255 7.44 -14.97 24.97
N GLY A 256 6.40 -15.39 25.68
CA GLY A 256 5.21 -14.55 25.89
C GLY A 256 4.48 -14.32 24.57
N SER A 257 4.31 -13.05 24.18
CA SER A 257 3.75 -12.63 22.89
C SER A 257 4.78 -12.63 21.75
N THR A 258 6.08 -12.67 22.07
CA THR A 258 7.13 -12.54 21.06
C THR A 258 7.34 -13.85 20.31
N ALA A 259 7.11 -13.83 19.00
CA ALA A 259 7.49 -14.89 18.08
C ALA A 259 8.81 -14.53 17.39
N THR A 260 9.78 -15.45 17.39
CA THR A 260 11.09 -15.23 16.74
C THR A 260 11.37 -16.34 15.74
N LEU A 261 11.38 -15.98 14.45
CA LEU A 261 11.79 -16.85 13.35
C LEU A 261 13.28 -16.67 13.09
N ARG A 262 14.03 -17.78 13.03
CA ARG A 262 15.40 -17.79 12.52
C ARG A 262 15.50 -18.74 11.33
N LEU A 263 16.05 -18.24 10.23
CA LEU A 263 16.35 -19.01 9.02
C LEU A 263 17.86 -19.12 8.85
N SER A 264 18.36 -20.32 8.56
CA SER A 264 19.79 -20.55 8.37
C SER A 264 20.09 -21.57 7.27
N ASP A 265 21.31 -21.51 6.74
CA ASP A 265 21.84 -22.54 5.83
C ASP A 265 22.10 -23.85 6.61
N GLY A 266 21.42 -24.92 6.22
CA GLY A 266 21.55 -26.25 6.83
C GLY A 266 22.76 -27.04 6.34
N LEU A 267 23.47 -26.56 5.31
CA LEU A 267 24.53 -27.33 4.67
C LEU A 267 25.87 -27.27 5.42
N PRO A 268 26.66 -28.37 5.39
CA PRO A 268 28.00 -28.38 5.95
C PRO A 268 28.92 -27.31 5.32
N VAL A 269 29.78 -26.72 6.17
CA VAL A 269 30.74 -25.66 5.79
C VAL A 269 31.72 -26.12 4.70
N ASN A 270 32.01 -27.42 4.62
CA ASN A 270 33.03 -28.00 3.74
C ASN A 270 32.53 -28.37 2.32
N MET A 271 31.23 -28.23 2.01
CA MET A 271 30.66 -28.63 0.71
C MET A 271 30.51 -27.47 -0.29
N GLN A 272 31.61 -26.94 -0.86
CA GLN A 272 31.67 -25.95 -1.99
C GLN A 272 31.95 -24.46 -1.63
N PRO A 273 32.44 -23.61 -2.57
CA PRO A 273 32.72 -22.20 -2.32
C PRO A 273 31.48 -21.41 -1.84
N LEU A 274 31.65 -20.53 -0.85
CA LEU A 274 30.60 -19.79 -0.12
C LEU A 274 29.69 -18.89 -0.98
N LYS A 275 30.06 -18.60 -2.24
CA LYS A 275 29.32 -17.66 -3.10
C LYS A 275 28.14 -18.27 -3.87
N ILE A 276 27.93 -19.59 -3.81
CA ILE A 276 26.98 -20.30 -4.70
C ILE A 276 25.73 -20.83 -3.96
N ARG A 277 25.58 -20.55 -2.66
CA ARG A 277 24.53 -21.14 -1.79
C ARG A 277 23.63 -20.12 -1.09
N ALA A 278 23.56 -18.89 -1.59
CA ALA A 278 22.75 -17.84 -0.97
C ALA A 278 21.27 -17.97 -1.35
N PHE A 279 20.39 -17.70 -0.38
CA PHE A 279 18.94 -17.62 -0.58
C PHE A 279 18.37 -16.44 0.23
N TYR A 280 17.23 -15.95 -0.20
CA TYR A 280 16.48 -14.87 0.42
C TYR A 280 15.31 -15.44 1.22
N CYS A 281 14.96 -14.76 2.30
CA CYS A 281 13.62 -14.83 2.88
C CYS A 281 12.78 -13.71 2.26
N ASN A 282 11.63 -14.03 1.68
CA ASN A 282 10.74 -13.07 1.03
C ASN A 282 9.71 -12.52 2.02
N ASN A 283 8.99 -13.43 2.67
CA ASN A 283 7.98 -13.14 3.67
C ASN A 283 7.89 -14.32 4.66
N PHE A 284 7.23 -14.06 5.79
CA PHE A 284 6.78 -15.11 6.69
C PHE A 284 5.45 -14.75 7.34
N THR A 285 4.65 -15.76 7.66
CA THR A 285 3.35 -15.61 8.34
C THR A 285 3.29 -16.54 9.54
N PHE A 286 3.02 -15.99 10.71
CA PHE A 286 2.70 -16.76 11.92
C PHE A 286 1.19 -16.94 12.04
N GLU A 287 0.73 -18.17 12.15
CA GLU A 287 -0.61 -18.55 12.58
C GLU A 287 -0.59 -18.94 14.06
N TYR A 288 -1.42 -18.29 14.87
CA TYR A 288 -1.46 -18.48 16.32
C TYR A 288 -2.90 -18.40 16.84
N GLN A 289 -3.12 -18.84 18.09
CA GLN A 289 -4.42 -18.67 18.74
C GLN A 289 -4.47 -17.29 19.42
N ARG A 290 -5.45 -16.46 19.06
CA ARG A 290 -5.69 -15.13 19.61
C ARG A 290 -6.98 -15.09 20.42
N LEU A 291 -6.98 -14.37 21.55
CA LEU A 291 -8.19 -14.13 22.34
C LEU A 291 -9.18 -13.20 21.61
N TYR A 292 -10.47 -13.37 21.86
CA TYR A 292 -11.51 -12.44 21.39
C TYR A 292 -11.51 -11.16 22.22
N ARG A 293 -10.48 -10.33 22.01
CA ARG A 293 -10.32 -9.03 22.67
C ARG A 293 -10.11 -7.94 21.63
N ALA A 294 -10.92 -6.89 21.71
CA ALA A 294 -10.76 -5.69 20.91
C ALA A 294 -9.49 -4.94 21.34
N VAL A 295 -8.79 -4.42 20.34
CA VAL A 295 -7.67 -3.49 20.51
C VAL A 295 -8.05 -2.25 19.71
N ASP A 296 -7.92 -1.08 20.33
CA ASP A 296 -8.36 0.19 19.76
C ASP A 296 -9.83 0.14 19.31
N ASP A 297 -10.70 -0.43 20.14
CA ASP A 297 -12.14 -0.58 19.88
C ASP A 297 -12.50 -1.37 18.61
N MET A 298 -11.61 -2.25 18.14
CA MET A 298 -11.86 -3.12 17.00
C MET A 298 -11.26 -4.51 17.13
N LEU A 299 -11.89 -5.49 16.47
CA LEU A 299 -11.36 -6.83 16.29
C LEU A 299 -11.83 -7.42 14.95
N ARG A 300 -10.88 -7.91 14.16
CA ARG A 300 -11.16 -8.86 13.08
C ARG A 300 -11.00 -10.29 13.60
N CYS A 301 -12.04 -11.11 13.47
CA CYS A 301 -12.05 -12.47 14.00
C CYS A 301 -12.86 -13.45 13.14
N SER A 302 -12.71 -14.74 13.42
CA SER A 302 -13.54 -15.81 12.88
C SER A 302 -14.12 -16.64 14.02
N GLY A 303 -15.21 -17.36 13.77
CA GLY A 303 -15.83 -18.22 14.79
C GLY A 303 -17.34 -18.35 14.63
N THR A 304 -17.92 -19.32 15.34
CA THR A 304 -19.36 -19.61 15.32
C THR A 304 -20.10 -19.09 16.54
N ALA A 305 -19.44 -19.04 17.70
CA ALA A 305 -19.99 -18.51 18.94
C ALA A 305 -18.94 -17.56 19.54
N VAL A 306 -19.14 -16.27 19.31
CA VAL A 306 -18.10 -15.26 19.56
C VAL A 306 -18.56 -14.30 20.65
N THR A 307 -17.70 -14.05 21.63
CA THR A 307 -17.83 -12.94 22.59
C THR A 307 -16.54 -12.14 22.54
N VAL A 308 -16.62 -10.90 22.05
CA VAL A 308 -15.47 -9.98 21.99
C VAL A 308 -15.54 -9.04 23.18
N SER A 309 -14.49 -9.00 24.01
CA SER A 309 -14.37 -8.06 25.13
C SER A 309 -13.44 -6.88 24.80
N GLY A 310 -13.33 -5.90 25.69
CA GLY A 310 -12.37 -4.80 25.57
C GLY A 310 -12.85 -3.56 24.81
N PHE A 311 -14.16 -3.40 24.58
CA PHE A 311 -14.70 -2.17 24.00
C PHE A 311 -14.89 -1.07 25.06
N SER A 312 -14.65 0.17 24.68
CA SER A 312 -14.81 1.36 25.54
C SER A 312 -16.26 1.86 25.60
N CYS A 313 -17.14 1.44 24.69
CA CYS A 313 -18.54 1.85 24.63
C CYS A 313 -19.49 0.73 24.17
N GLU A 314 -20.81 0.97 24.34
CA GLU A 314 -21.86 0.04 23.90
C GLU A 314 -22.18 0.10 22.41
N ASP A 315 -21.85 1.22 21.74
CA ASP A 315 -22.11 1.41 20.31
C ASP A 315 -21.10 0.63 19.48
N VAL A 316 -21.42 -0.64 19.23
CA VAL A 316 -20.58 -1.58 18.49
C VAL A 316 -21.38 -2.21 17.35
N VAL A 317 -20.78 -2.22 16.17
CA VAL A 317 -21.27 -2.91 14.98
C VAL A 317 -20.45 -4.18 14.72
N CYS A 318 -21.09 -5.17 14.12
CA CYS A 318 -20.43 -6.37 13.63
C CYS A 318 -20.75 -6.52 12.14
N VAL A 319 -19.72 -6.63 11.32
CA VAL A 319 -19.83 -6.77 9.87
C VAL A 319 -19.21 -8.10 9.46
N ASP A 320 -19.96 -8.92 8.73
CA ASP A 320 -19.44 -10.07 8.00
C ASP A 320 -18.70 -9.57 6.76
N VAL A 321 -17.39 -9.77 6.77
CA VAL A 321 -16.43 -9.33 5.74
C VAL A 321 -15.90 -10.50 4.92
N SER A 322 -16.61 -11.64 4.94
CA SER A 322 -16.25 -12.83 4.14
C SER A 322 -16.28 -12.55 2.63
N ASP A 323 -17.17 -11.65 2.19
CA ASP A 323 -17.12 -11.00 0.87
C ASP A 323 -16.84 -9.50 1.08
N PRO A 324 -15.61 -9.02 0.81
CA PRO A 324 -15.22 -7.64 1.12
C PRO A 324 -15.94 -6.58 0.29
N LEU A 325 -16.53 -6.96 -0.85
CA LEU A 325 -17.34 -6.05 -1.67
C LEU A 325 -18.82 -6.10 -1.25
N LEU A 326 -19.32 -7.27 -0.86
CA LEU A 326 -20.72 -7.49 -0.50
C LEU A 326 -20.90 -7.83 0.98
N THR A 327 -20.31 -6.98 1.83
CA THR A 327 -20.37 -7.12 3.28
C THR A 327 -21.79 -7.07 3.83
N GLN A 328 -21.99 -7.70 4.98
CA GLN A 328 -23.30 -7.85 5.60
C GLN A 328 -23.25 -7.43 7.06
N SER A 329 -24.29 -6.75 7.54
CA SER A 329 -24.39 -6.36 8.95
C SER A 329 -24.92 -7.53 9.77
N VAL A 330 -24.23 -7.90 10.84
CA VAL A 330 -24.63 -8.99 11.75
C VAL A 330 -25.53 -8.41 12.83
N GLY A 331 -26.81 -8.79 12.81
CA GLY A 331 -27.79 -8.44 13.83
C GLY A 331 -27.84 -9.47 14.97
N GLY A 332 -28.66 -9.17 16.00
CA GLY A 332 -28.82 -10.05 17.17
C GLY A 332 -27.66 -9.97 18.17
N LEU A 333 -26.92 -8.86 18.17
CA LEU A 333 -25.81 -8.62 19.08
C LEU A 333 -26.32 -8.53 20.53
N SER A 334 -25.60 -9.20 21.44
CA SER A 334 -25.84 -9.14 22.89
C SER A 334 -24.71 -8.39 23.57
N TYR A 335 -25.04 -7.33 24.29
CA TYR A 335 -24.09 -6.43 24.93
C TYR A 335 -24.04 -6.69 26.44
N ASN A 336 -22.85 -6.69 27.01
CA ASN A 336 -22.65 -6.81 28.45
C ASN A 336 -21.53 -5.90 28.93
N TYR A 337 -21.79 -5.12 29.98
CA TYR A 337 -20.82 -4.25 30.63
C TYR A 337 -20.21 -4.96 31.85
N ASP A 338 -18.88 -5.01 31.93
CA ASP A 338 -18.16 -5.46 33.12
C ASP A 338 -17.76 -4.24 33.97
N PRO A 339 -18.39 -4.02 35.14
CA PRO A 339 -18.07 -2.89 36.00
C PRO A 339 -16.71 -2.99 36.72
N GLN A 340 -16.07 -4.16 36.73
CA GLN A 340 -14.73 -4.33 37.33
C GLN A 340 -13.61 -3.98 36.34
N ALA A 341 -13.80 -4.38 35.08
CA ALA A 341 -12.86 -4.07 34.00
C ALA A 341 -13.17 -2.73 33.31
N GLU A 342 -14.33 -2.12 33.58
CA GLU A 342 -14.83 -0.90 32.94
C GLU A 342 -14.89 -1.02 31.41
N GLU A 343 -15.23 -2.21 30.91
CA GLU A 343 -15.27 -2.52 29.48
C GLU A 343 -16.61 -3.14 29.06
N TRP A 344 -16.92 -2.97 27.77
CA TRP A 344 -18.03 -3.62 27.10
C TRP A 344 -17.59 -4.88 26.37
N SER A 345 -18.51 -5.82 26.31
CA SER A 345 -18.37 -7.05 25.53
C SER A 345 -19.59 -7.25 24.64
N VAL A 346 -19.35 -7.80 23.46
CA VAL A 346 -20.39 -8.06 22.44
C VAL A 346 -20.34 -9.52 22.04
N SER A 347 -21.49 -10.18 22.12
CA SER A 347 -21.66 -11.58 21.72
C SER A 347 -22.52 -11.70 20.48
N PHE A 348 -22.15 -12.60 19.57
CA PHE A 348 -22.91 -12.89 18.36
C PHE A 348 -22.66 -14.33 17.85
N VAL A 349 -23.55 -14.76 16.95
CA VAL A 349 -23.46 -16.05 16.28
C VAL A 349 -22.90 -15.86 14.88
N GLY A 350 -21.76 -16.49 14.63
CA GLY A 350 -21.10 -16.52 13.34
C GLY A 350 -21.26 -17.86 12.62
N THR A 351 -20.49 -18.06 11.55
CA THR A 351 -20.44 -19.27 10.74
C THR A 351 -19.03 -19.85 10.71
N ILE A 352 -18.90 -21.13 10.34
CA ILE A 352 -17.61 -21.84 10.35
C ILE A 352 -16.57 -21.17 9.42
N SER A 353 -17.02 -20.62 8.30
CA SER A 353 -16.18 -19.92 7.32
C SER A 353 -16.32 -18.39 7.40
N GLY A 354 -17.02 -17.89 8.42
CA GLY A 354 -17.32 -16.47 8.57
C GLY A 354 -16.11 -15.70 9.06
N LEU A 355 -15.88 -14.54 8.45
CA LEU A 355 -14.91 -13.55 8.88
C LEU A 355 -15.65 -12.29 9.30
N TYR A 356 -15.39 -11.82 10.51
CA TYR A 356 -16.14 -10.73 11.13
C TYR A 356 -15.21 -9.59 11.50
N TYR A 357 -15.67 -8.37 11.29
CA TYR A 357 -15.05 -7.16 11.81
C TYR A 357 -16.02 -6.53 12.83
N VAL A 358 -15.63 -6.53 14.10
CA VAL A 358 -16.41 -6.01 15.22
C VAL A 358 -15.73 -4.73 15.70
N CYS A 359 -16.48 -3.63 15.77
CA CYS A 359 -15.88 -2.31 15.93
C CYS A 359 -16.85 -1.33 16.59
N ALA A 360 -16.35 -0.44 17.45
CA ALA A 360 -17.10 0.75 17.82
C ALA A 360 -16.96 1.83 16.74
N PRO A 361 -18.02 2.24 16.02
CA PRO A 361 -17.88 3.10 14.83
C PRO A 361 -17.22 4.46 15.06
N HIS A 362 -17.30 5.02 16.27
CA HIS A 362 -16.70 6.34 16.57
C HIS A 362 -15.23 6.28 16.95
N ASN A 363 -14.76 5.14 17.47
CA ASN A 363 -13.42 5.02 18.04
C ASN A 363 -12.54 4.00 17.30
N GLY A 364 -13.11 2.90 16.83
CA GLY A 364 -12.38 1.79 16.22
C GLY A 364 -12.34 1.80 14.70
N THR A 365 -13.00 2.77 14.04
CA THR A 365 -12.89 2.89 12.57
C THR A 365 -11.62 3.61 12.18
N LEU A 366 -11.01 3.15 11.11
CA LEU A 366 -9.82 3.76 10.53
C LEU A 366 -10.16 5.07 9.82
N SER A 367 -9.14 5.92 9.70
CA SER A 367 -9.22 7.18 8.98
C SER A 367 -8.71 7.01 7.55
N ALA A 368 -9.57 7.31 6.57
CA ALA A 368 -9.20 7.46 5.16
C ALA A 368 -9.11 8.93 4.77
N ALA A 369 -8.32 9.25 3.74
CA ALA A 369 -8.37 10.57 3.11
C ALA A 369 -9.61 10.68 2.21
N VAL A 370 -10.26 11.85 2.22
CA VAL A 370 -11.48 12.15 1.47
C VAL A 370 -11.23 13.36 0.58
N ARG A 371 -11.30 13.17 -0.75
CA ARG A 371 -11.01 14.22 -1.75
C ARG A 371 -12.07 14.26 -2.85
N GLY A 372 -12.60 15.43 -3.18
CA GLY A 372 -13.41 15.62 -4.37
C GLY A 372 -12.57 15.51 -5.63
N VAL A 373 -13.17 15.01 -6.71
CA VAL A 373 -12.53 14.86 -8.02
C VAL A 373 -13.48 15.33 -9.12
N SER A 374 -12.93 16.06 -10.09
CA SER A 374 -13.59 16.33 -11.36
C SER A 374 -13.08 15.36 -12.42
N ASP A 375 -13.99 14.72 -13.15
CA ASP A 375 -13.62 13.75 -14.17
C ASP A 375 -13.27 14.43 -15.48
N VAL A 376 -12.00 14.36 -15.87
CA VAL A 376 -11.51 14.87 -17.17
C VAL A 376 -11.12 13.70 -18.06
N ASP A 377 -11.79 13.59 -19.23
CA ASP A 377 -11.38 12.62 -20.25
C ASP A 377 -10.35 13.23 -21.21
N TRP A 378 -9.08 13.10 -20.82
CA TRP A 378 -7.94 13.56 -21.62
C TRP A 378 -7.78 12.82 -22.95
N ALA A 379 -8.47 11.70 -23.18
CA ALA A 379 -8.46 10.99 -24.46
C ALA A 379 -9.65 11.33 -25.37
N ALA A 380 -10.63 12.11 -24.88
CA ALA A 380 -11.82 12.43 -25.65
C ALA A 380 -11.48 13.21 -26.94
N SER A 381 -12.28 12.97 -27.98
CA SER A 381 -12.16 13.69 -29.25
C SER A 381 -12.30 15.20 -29.05
N GLY A 382 -11.31 15.96 -29.52
CA GLY A 382 -11.26 17.42 -29.35
C GLY A 382 -10.60 17.89 -28.04
N VAL A 383 -10.43 17.01 -27.06
CA VAL A 383 -9.69 17.26 -25.81
C VAL A 383 -8.25 16.72 -25.93
N ALA A 384 -8.08 15.55 -26.54
CA ALA A 384 -6.78 14.88 -26.64
C ALA A 384 -5.66 15.76 -27.23
N PRO A 385 -4.54 15.95 -26.50
CA PRO A 385 -3.42 16.71 -27.00
C PRO A 385 -2.63 15.91 -28.05
N GLN A 386 -1.86 16.62 -28.88
CA GLN A 386 -0.81 15.99 -29.69
C GLN A 386 0.47 15.75 -28.88
N TYR A 387 0.73 16.61 -27.89
CA TYR A 387 1.85 16.52 -26.96
C TYR A 387 1.33 16.57 -25.53
N ALA A 388 1.41 15.45 -24.80
CA ALA A 388 1.07 15.38 -23.39
C ALA A 388 2.34 15.50 -22.53
N ILE A 389 2.36 16.46 -21.60
CA ILE A 389 3.34 16.50 -20.52
C ILE A 389 2.63 15.98 -19.27
N ILE A 390 2.98 14.79 -18.83
CA ILE A 390 2.37 14.14 -17.67
C ILE A 390 3.23 14.45 -16.45
N VAL A 391 2.65 15.13 -15.47
CA VAL A 391 3.31 15.54 -14.22
C VAL A 391 2.83 14.66 -13.05
N PRO A 392 3.55 14.64 -11.92
CA PRO A 392 3.12 13.90 -10.73
C PRO A 392 1.80 14.44 -10.18
N PRO A 393 1.13 13.68 -9.28
CA PRO A 393 -0.10 14.10 -8.63
C PRO A 393 -0.02 15.48 -8.01
N GLU A 394 -0.90 16.40 -8.41
CA GLU A 394 -0.86 17.79 -7.96
C GLU A 394 -1.31 17.95 -6.52
N ALA A 395 -2.10 17.00 -6.01
CA ALA A 395 -2.41 16.91 -4.59
C ALA A 395 -1.16 16.78 -3.70
N TRP A 396 -0.01 16.48 -4.31
CA TRP A 396 1.26 16.25 -3.63
C TRP A 396 2.38 17.17 -4.06
N ARG A 397 2.44 17.43 -5.38
CA ARG A 397 3.51 18.13 -6.08
C ARG A 397 2.91 19.17 -7.01
N ASP A 398 2.35 20.20 -6.41
CA ASP A 398 1.77 21.36 -7.10
C ASP A 398 2.81 22.24 -7.85
N ASP A 399 4.10 21.99 -7.59
CA ASP A 399 5.24 22.71 -8.15
C ASP A 399 5.59 22.29 -9.59
N PHE A 400 5.31 21.04 -9.98
CA PHE A 400 5.74 20.49 -11.28
C PHE A 400 5.03 21.11 -12.48
N ARG A 401 3.72 21.40 -12.38
CA ARG A 401 2.96 22.01 -13.48
C ARG A 401 3.55 23.36 -13.88
N ALA A 402 3.87 24.19 -12.88
CA ALA A 402 4.48 25.51 -13.13
C ALA A 402 5.86 25.39 -13.79
N ALA A 403 6.68 24.42 -13.37
CA ALA A 403 8.02 24.21 -13.92
C ALA A 403 8.03 23.80 -15.40
N VAL A 404 7.02 23.04 -15.85
CA VAL A 404 6.91 22.57 -17.24
C VAL A 404 6.09 23.50 -18.14
N ALA A 405 5.34 24.46 -17.58
CA ALA A 405 4.50 25.39 -18.33
C ALA A 405 5.26 26.15 -19.44
N PRO A 406 6.52 26.61 -19.26
CA PRO A 406 7.28 27.23 -20.34
C PRO A 406 7.53 26.29 -21.53
N LEU A 407 7.75 24.99 -21.29
CA LEU A 407 7.91 24.00 -22.36
C LEU A 407 6.59 23.79 -23.11
N ALA A 408 5.48 23.66 -22.37
CA ALA A 408 4.16 23.52 -22.96
C ALA A 408 3.83 24.70 -23.90
N ALA A 409 4.05 25.93 -23.41
CA ALA A 409 3.87 27.14 -24.20
C ALA A 409 4.77 27.17 -25.44
N PHE A 410 6.05 26.81 -25.29
CA PHE A 410 6.98 26.74 -26.42
C PHE A 410 6.53 25.72 -27.49
N ARG A 411 6.09 24.52 -27.09
CA ARG A 411 5.52 23.52 -28.02
C ARG A 411 4.28 24.05 -28.74
N ALA A 412 3.41 24.77 -28.04
CA ALA A 412 2.25 25.43 -28.65
C ALA A 412 2.66 26.48 -29.71
N THR A 413 3.71 27.28 -29.48
CA THR A 413 4.23 28.21 -30.52
C THR A 413 4.77 27.49 -31.77
N ARG A 414 5.05 26.19 -31.66
CA ARG A 414 5.47 25.33 -32.78
C ARG A 414 4.32 24.57 -33.42
N GLY A 415 3.07 24.92 -33.09
CA GLY A 415 1.87 24.36 -33.71
C GLY A 415 1.38 23.04 -33.14
N LEU A 416 1.92 22.60 -31.99
CA LEU A 416 1.47 21.38 -31.32
C LEU A 416 0.36 21.70 -30.31
N ARG A 417 -0.79 21.01 -30.41
CA ARG A 417 -1.77 21.01 -29.33
C ARG A 417 -1.15 20.33 -28.11
N THR A 418 -0.85 21.10 -27.07
CA THR A 418 -0.06 20.64 -25.92
C THR A 418 -0.87 20.80 -24.64
N ALA A 419 -0.84 19.80 -23.78
CA ALA A 419 -1.46 19.85 -22.46
C ALA A 419 -0.47 19.38 -21.38
N VAL A 420 -0.55 20.01 -20.21
CA VAL A 420 0.07 19.50 -18.98
C VAL A 420 -1.03 18.76 -18.22
N ILE A 421 -0.83 17.49 -17.95
CA ILE A 421 -1.82 16.56 -17.42
C ILE A 421 -1.34 16.08 -16.06
N ASP A 422 -2.19 16.17 -15.04
CA ASP A 422 -1.95 15.47 -13.78
C ASP A 422 -2.12 13.97 -14.03
N VAL A 423 -1.10 13.17 -13.69
CA VAL A 423 -1.18 11.72 -13.84
C VAL A 423 -2.30 11.09 -13.02
N GLU A 424 -2.75 11.73 -11.93
CA GLU A 424 -3.88 11.26 -11.13
C GLU A 424 -5.16 11.17 -11.96
N ASP A 425 -5.41 12.12 -12.88
CA ASP A 425 -6.57 12.07 -13.80
C ASP A 425 -6.55 10.83 -14.69
N ILE A 426 -5.35 10.41 -15.11
CA ILE A 426 -5.14 9.20 -15.91
C ILE A 426 -5.45 7.97 -15.05
N TYR A 427 -4.94 7.90 -13.82
CA TYR A 427 -5.22 6.79 -12.91
C TYR A 427 -6.72 6.70 -12.59
N ASN A 428 -7.35 7.83 -12.28
CA ASN A 428 -8.78 7.93 -11.95
C ASN A 428 -9.68 7.32 -13.03
N ARG A 429 -9.25 7.37 -14.29
CA ARG A 429 -10.03 6.85 -15.43
C ARG A 429 -9.64 5.43 -15.85
N TYR A 430 -8.34 5.11 -15.89
CA TYR A 430 -7.86 3.86 -16.51
C TYR A 430 -7.47 2.76 -15.51
N SER A 431 -7.28 3.09 -14.23
CA SER A 431 -6.96 2.13 -13.16
C SER A 431 -7.85 2.31 -11.92
N TYR A 432 -9.01 2.95 -12.08
CA TYR A 432 -9.93 3.24 -10.99
C TYR A 432 -9.28 4.03 -9.84
N GLY A 433 -8.32 4.89 -10.15
CA GLY A 433 -7.61 5.76 -9.22
C GLY A 433 -6.34 5.17 -8.62
N VAL A 434 -6.10 3.87 -8.77
CA VAL A 434 -4.90 3.19 -8.26
C VAL A 434 -3.70 3.56 -9.13
N VAL A 435 -2.57 3.93 -8.51
CA VAL A 435 -1.33 4.21 -9.24
C VAL A 435 -0.88 2.95 -10.00
N ASP A 436 -0.84 3.05 -11.34
CA ASP A 436 -0.48 1.93 -12.20
C ASP A 436 0.09 2.44 -13.55
N PRO A 437 1.32 2.08 -13.96
CA PRO A 437 1.85 2.47 -15.27
C PRO A 437 1.04 1.90 -16.45
N HIS A 438 0.28 0.82 -16.27
CA HIS A 438 -0.64 0.32 -17.30
C HIS A 438 -1.76 1.32 -17.61
N ALA A 439 -2.19 2.16 -16.66
CA ALA A 439 -3.16 3.22 -16.93
C ALA A 439 -2.62 4.26 -17.92
N ILE A 440 -1.31 4.55 -17.87
CA ILE A 440 -0.64 5.45 -18.82
C ILE A 440 -0.62 4.81 -20.21
N ARG A 441 -0.35 3.50 -20.30
CA ARG A 441 -0.44 2.76 -21.58
C ARG A 441 -1.86 2.81 -22.15
N ASP A 442 -2.87 2.57 -21.33
CA ASP A 442 -4.26 2.55 -21.76
C ASP A 442 -4.74 3.96 -22.19
N TYR A 443 -4.30 5.01 -21.50
CA TYR A 443 -4.44 6.40 -21.95
C TYR A 443 -3.76 6.65 -23.30
N CYS A 444 -2.51 6.22 -23.46
CA CYS A 444 -1.77 6.34 -24.72
C CYS A 444 -2.55 5.70 -25.88
N ALA A 445 -3.03 4.46 -25.70
CA ALA A 445 -3.81 3.74 -26.69
C ALA A 445 -5.12 4.45 -27.05
N ALA A 446 -5.84 4.98 -26.05
CA ALA A 446 -7.08 5.72 -26.26
C ALA A 446 -6.85 7.05 -26.99
N ALA A 447 -5.88 7.85 -26.54
CA ALA A 447 -5.61 9.17 -27.07
C ALA A 447 -4.88 9.16 -28.44
N TYR A 448 -4.17 8.08 -28.77
CA TYR A 448 -3.45 7.93 -30.05
C TYR A 448 -4.35 8.12 -31.27
N ARG A 449 -5.56 7.54 -31.21
CA ARG A 449 -6.60 7.63 -32.25
C ARG A 449 -7.09 9.05 -32.46
N HIS A 450 -6.93 9.90 -31.44
CA HIS A 450 -7.34 11.31 -31.45
C HIS A 450 -6.16 12.28 -31.64
N GLY A 451 -4.97 11.76 -31.93
CA GLY A 451 -3.83 12.55 -32.40
C GLY A 451 -2.67 12.68 -31.41
N LEU A 452 -2.67 11.96 -30.29
CA LEU A 452 -1.50 11.91 -29.40
C LEU A 452 -0.29 11.34 -30.15
N ARG A 453 0.84 12.04 -30.10
CA ARG A 453 2.09 11.67 -30.79
C ARG A 453 3.33 11.75 -29.90
N TYR A 454 3.28 12.59 -28.86
CA TYR A 454 4.39 12.80 -27.95
C TYR A 454 3.89 12.73 -26.50
N VAL A 455 4.60 11.98 -25.68
CA VAL A 455 4.39 11.91 -24.23
C VAL A 455 5.71 12.23 -23.54
N LEU A 456 5.67 13.18 -22.60
CA LEU A 456 6.78 13.46 -21.71
C LEU A 456 6.34 13.19 -20.27
N LEU A 457 6.89 12.14 -19.67
CA LEU A 457 6.73 11.88 -18.24
C LEU A 457 7.69 12.79 -17.47
N VAL A 458 7.22 13.52 -16.48
CA VAL A 458 8.05 14.41 -15.66
C VAL A 458 7.97 13.95 -14.22
N GLY A 459 9.01 13.29 -13.74
CA GLY A 459 9.03 12.69 -12.41
C GLY A 459 10.00 11.52 -12.31
N GLY A 460 10.64 11.41 -11.15
CA GLY A 460 11.52 10.30 -10.81
C GLY A 460 10.81 8.95 -10.93
N GLY A 461 11.47 8.00 -11.59
CA GLY A 461 11.12 6.58 -11.55
C GLY A 461 11.95 5.87 -10.48
N SER A 462 11.38 4.87 -9.81
CA SER A 462 12.05 4.01 -8.84
C SER A 462 11.44 2.62 -8.91
N LEU A 463 12.12 1.59 -8.41
CA LEU A 463 11.50 0.28 -8.19
C LEU A 463 10.74 0.23 -6.85
N ASP A 464 11.11 1.09 -5.90
CA ASP A 464 10.42 1.23 -4.61
C ASP A 464 9.15 2.08 -4.77
N PHE A 465 8.17 1.52 -5.49
CA PHE A 465 6.90 2.18 -5.77
C PHE A 465 6.01 2.36 -4.55
N LYS A 466 6.34 1.74 -3.43
CA LYS A 466 5.62 1.85 -2.16
C LYS A 466 6.43 2.66 -1.12
N HIS A 467 7.52 3.32 -1.54
CA HIS A 467 8.48 4.10 -0.71
C HIS A 467 8.70 3.43 0.65
N LEU A 468 8.85 2.11 0.67
CA LEU A 468 9.03 1.38 1.91
C LEU A 468 10.46 1.58 2.46
N LYS A 469 11.37 2.16 1.66
CA LYS A 469 12.78 2.41 1.97
C LYS A 469 13.17 3.90 2.01
N LEU A 470 12.27 4.78 2.45
CA LEU A 470 12.50 6.24 2.59
C LEU A 470 13.77 6.63 3.38
N THR A 471 14.42 5.68 4.06
CA THR A 471 15.64 5.87 4.85
C THR A 471 16.95 5.78 4.06
N THR A 472 16.93 5.45 2.77
CA THR A 472 18.16 5.49 1.93
C THR A 472 18.32 6.86 1.27
N THR A 473 19.38 7.58 1.63
CA THR A 473 19.74 8.93 1.14
C THR A 473 20.03 9.03 -0.37
N SER A 474 19.74 7.99 -1.15
CA SER A 474 20.19 7.82 -2.54
C SER A 474 19.09 7.51 -3.55
N THR A 475 17.83 7.33 -3.14
CA THR A 475 16.76 6.94 -4.07
C THR A 475 15.76 8.10 -4.22
N PRO A 476 15.62 8.71 -5.42
CA PRO A 476 14.58 9.70 -5.64
C PRO A 476 13.21 9.05 -5.42
N ALA A 477 12.27 9.75 -4.77
CA ALA A 477 10.90 9.28 -4.62
C ALA A 477 10.32 8.95 -6.01
N ALA A 478 9.74 7.75 -6.16
CA ALA A 478 8.92 7.41 -7.32
C ALA A 478 7.71 8.37 -7.38
N LEU A 479 7.74 9.31 -8.33
CA LEU A 479 6.65 10.27 -8.53
C LEU A 479 5.67 9.79 -9.60
N ILE A 480 6.17 9.05 -10.58
CA ILE A 480 5.38 8.35 -11.60
C ILE A 480 6.07 6.99 -11.77
N PRO A 481 5.38 5.86 -11.51
CA PRO A 481 5.96 4.54 -11.67
C PRO A 481 6.59 4.36 -13.05
N THR A 482 7.73 3.69 -13.07
CA THR A 482 8.33 3.17 -14.29
C THR A 482 7.65 1.88 -14.66
N PHE A 483 7.36 1.69 -15.94
CA PHE A 483 6.88 0.41 -16.44
C PHE A 483 8.00 -0.63 -16.29
N ILE A 484 7.70 -1.78 -15.69
CA ILE A 484 8.68 -2.84 -15.51
C ILE A 484 8.25 -4.10 -16.23
N ALA A 485 9.21 -4.78 -16.85
CA ALA A 485 8.96 -6.03 -17.55
C ALA A 485 10.17 -6.95 -17.41
N GLY A 486 9.91 -8.26 -17.41
CA GLY A 486 10.95 -9.25 -17.58
C GLY A 486 11.49 -9.20 -19.00
N GLN A 487 12.82 -9.17 -19.15
CA GLN A 487 13.51 -9.21 -20.43
C GLN A 487 14.53 -10.33 -20.43
N VAL A 488 14.65 -11.02 -21.56
CA VAL A 488 15.70 -12.02 -21.80
C VAL A 488 16.74 -11.41 -22.72
N PHE A 489 17.99 -11.40 -22.29
CA PHE A 489 19.11 -10.94 -23.10
C PHE A 489 19.57 -12.06 -24.03
N GLU A 490 19.53 -11.80 -25.34
CA GLU A 490 19.96 -12.76 -26.36
C GLU A 490 21.45 -13.16 -26.23
N LEU A 491 22.28 -12.30 -25.61
CA LEU A 491 23.71 -12.51 -25.51
C LEU A 491 24.08 -13.75 -24.69
N ASP A 492 23.36 -14.01 -23.60
CA ASP A 492 23.67 -15.07 -22.64
C ASP A 492 22.43 -15.83 -22.14
N ASN A 493 21.26 -15.56 -22.71
CA ASN A 493 19.97 -16.12 -22.32
C ASN A 493 19.61 -15.86 -20.84
N SER A 494 20.20 -14.80 -20.26
CA SER A 494 19.84 -14.35 -18.94
C SER A 494 18.57 -13.52 -18.98
N GLY A 495 17.84 -13.55 -17.89
CA GLY A 495 16.62 -12.82 -17.67
C GLY A 495 16.76 -11.83 -16.52
N MET A 496 16.21 -10.64 -16.67
CA MET A 496 16.07 -9.71 -15.56
C MET A 496 14.82 -8.84 -15.71
N THR A 497 14.30 -8.34 -14.59
CA THR A 497 13.29 -7.28 -14.63
C THR A 497 13.99 -5.95 -14.93
N VAL A 498 13.52 -5.24 -15.96
CA VAL A 498 14.05 -3.93 -16.38
C VAL A 498 12.97 -2.86 -16.38
N ALA A 499 13.41 -1.60 -16.27
CA ALA A 499 12.61 -0.43 -16.59
C ALA A 499 12.41 -0.32 -18.12
N LEU A 500 11.16 -0.20 -18.58
CA LEU A 500 10.79 -0.21 -19.99
C LEU A 500 9.59 0.73 -20.27
N ASP A 501 9.75 2.03 -20.01
CA ASP A 501 8.67 3.01 -20.25
C ASP A 501 8.20 3.06 -21.70
N ALA A 502 9.07 2.73 -22.67
CA ALA A 502 8.72 2.67 -24.08
C ALA A 502 7.58 1.68 -24.37
N ALA A 503 7.43 0.62 -23.57
CA ALA A 503 6.34 -0.34 -23.71
C ALA A 503 4.95 0.25 -23.36
N MET A 504 4.89 1.40 -22.68
CA MET A 504 3.62 2.13 -22.50
C MET A 504 3.16 2.83 -23.78
N ALA A 505 4.05 2.98 -24.75
CA ALA A 505 3.78 3.66 -26.02
C ALA A 505 3.68 2.69 -27.20
N ASP A 506 3.85 1.39 -26.99
CA ASP A 506 3.59 0.32 -27.95
C ASP A 506 2.10 -0.05 -27.88
N ILE A 507 1.34 0.35 -28.90
CA ILE A 507 -0.13 0.26 -28.88
C ILE A 507 -0.62 -1.02 -29.55
N ASP A 508 0.10 -1.49 -30.58
CA ASP A 508 -0.26 -2.69 -31.32
C ASP A 508 0.45 -3.97 -30.81
N GLY A 509 1.41 -3.82 -29.90
CA GLY A 509 2.13 -4.91 -29.24
C GLY A 509 3.21 -5.53 -30.10
N ASP A 510 3.72 -4.83 -31.12
CA ASP A 510 4.78 -5.31 -32.00
C ASP A 510 6.21 -5.16 -31.41
N GLY A 511 6.32 -4.56 -30.23
CA GLY A 511 7.57 -4.28 -29.53
C GLY A 511 8.21 -2.94 -29.90
N LEU A 512 7.54 -2.12 -30.73
CA LEU A 512 7.99 -0.79 -31.14
C LEU A 512 6.98 0.28 -30.67
N PRO A 513 7.46 1.40 -30.09
CA PRO A 513 6.54 2.45 -29.65
C PRO A 513 5.94 3.23 -30.83
N ASP A 514 4.60 3.33 -30.86
CA ASP A 514 3.81 4.18 -31.77
C ASP A 514 3.84 5.67 -31.40
N ILE A 515 4.08 5.94 -30.12
CA ILE A 515 4.16 7.29 -29.55
C ILE A 515 5.59 7.56 -29.11
N ALA A 516 6.10 8.75 -29.43
CA ALA A 516 7.39 9.18 -28.91
C ALA A 516 7.25 9.50 -27.42
N LEU A 517 7.65 8.54 -26.57
CA LEU A 517 7.62 8.67 -25.11
C LEU A 517 9.03 8.94 -24.57
N GLY A 518 9.16 10.01 -23.79
CA GLY A 518 10.37 10.33 -23.03
C GLY A 518 10.06 10.58 -21.56
N ARG A 519 11.10 10.58 -20.72
CA ARG A 519 11.00 10.92 -19.30
C ARG A 519 12.04 11.96 -18.90
N LEU A 520 11.66 12.89 -18.01
CA LEU A 520 12.56 13.68 -17.17
C LEU A 520 12.63 13.01 -15.78
N PRO A 521 13.64 12.15 -15.52
CA PRO A 521 13.65 11.27 -14.36
C PRO A 521 14.23 11.96 -13.12
N THR A 522 13.59 13.04 -12.67
CA THR A 522 14.00 13.77 -11.47
C THR A 522 12.82 14.01 -10.54
N SER A 523 13.09 14.00 -9.24
CA SER A 523 12.14 14.39 -8.20
C SER A 523 12.35 15.83 -7.71
N ASN A 524 13.35 16.52 -8.26
CA ASN A 524 13.71 17.90 -7.99
C ASN A 524 13.12 18.83 -9.06
N VAL A 525 12.22 19.73 -8.66
CA VAL A 525 11.54 20.67 -9.57
C VAL A 525 12.50 21.69 -10.20
N ASP A 526 13.57 22.07 -9.50
CA ASP A 526 14.57 22.99 -10.04
C ASP A 526 15.33 22.36 -11.22
N GLU A 527 15.61 21.06 -11.14
CA GLU A 527 16.22 20.30 -12.25
C GLU A 527 15.28 20.22 -13.45
N VAL A 528 13.97 20.06 -13.22
CA VAL A 528 12.95 20.15 -14.29
C VAL A 528 13.05 21.50 -14.98
N ALA A 529 13.04 22.60 -14.24
CA ALA A 529 13.13 23.96 -14.80
C ALA A 529 14.42 24.18 -15.60
N VAL A 530 15.57 23.66 -15.13
CA VAL A 530 16.84 23.70 -15.83
C VAL A 530 16.78 22.94 -17.17
N VAL A 531 16.26 21.71 -17.17
CA VAL A 531 16.16 20.90 -18.40
C VAL A 531 15.17 21.52 -19.40
N VAL A 532 14.05 22.06 -18.92
CA VAL A 532 13.08 22.82 -19.74
C VAL A 532 13.77 24.01 -20.42
N ALA A 533 14.51 24.81 -19.66
CA ALA A 533 15.23 25.97 -20.20
C ALA A 533 16.30 25.57 -21.24
N LYS A 534 17.09 24.52 -20.95
CA LYS A 534 18.08 23.97 -21.89
C LYS A 534 17.42 23.50 -23.20
N THR A 535 16.30 22.77 -23.11
CA THR A 535 15.56 22.26 -24.26
C THR A 535 15.06 23.40 -25.16
N ILE A 536 14.43 24.41 -24.57
CA ILE A 536 13.94 25.58 -25.31
C ILE A 536 15.10 26.35 -25.96
N ALA A 537 16.20 26.57 -25.23
CA ALA A 537 17.36 27.30 -25.75
C ALA A 537 18.02 26.58 -26.94
N TYR A 538 18.13 25.25 -26.86
CA TYR A 538 18.66 24.42 -27.94
C TYR A 538 17.78 24.52 -29.20
N GLU A 539 16.47 24.29 -29.07
CA GLU A 539 15.54 24.30 -30.20
C GLU A 539 15.24 25.70 -30.76
N ALA A 540 15.45 26.75 -29.97
CA ALA A 540 15.43 28.14 -30.45
C ALA A 540 16.72 28.54 -31.20
N GLY A 541 17.69 27.64 -31.32
CA GLY A 541 18.98 27.90 -31.97
C GLY A 541 19.89 28.85 -31.18
N ARG A 542 19.61 29.06 -29.88
CA ARG A 542 20.34 30.00 -29.00
C ARG A 542 21.53 29.34 -28.30
N ALA A 543 21.54 28.02 -28.19
CA ALA A 543 22.66 27.25 -27.62
C ALA A 543 23.16 26.25 -28.66
N ARG A 544 24.34 26.50 -29.26
CA ARG A 544 25.00 25.54 -30.16
C ARG A 544 25.89 24.53 -29.42
N TRP A 545 26.37 24.86 -28.22
CA TRP A 545 27.28 24.03 -27.42
C TRP A 545 27.16 24.39 -25.93
N TRP A 546 26.47 23.57 -25.15
CA TRP A 546 26.72 23.47 -23.71
C TRP A 546 27.00 22.00 -23.37
N PRO A 547 27.91 21.70 -22.43
CA PRO A 547 28.08 20.32 -21.99
C PRO A 547 26.79 19.91 -21.29
N TRP A 548 26.23 18.79 -21.76
CA TRP A 548 25.03 18.18 -21.21
C TRP A 548 25.27 17.74 -19.77
#